data_AF-A0A4R3AKK9-F1
#
_entry.id   AF-A0A4R3AKK9-F1
#
_cell.length_a   1.000
_cell.length_b   1.000
_cell.length_c   1.000
_cell.angle_alpha   90.00
_cell.angle_beta   90.00
_cell.angle_gamma   90.00
#
_symmetry.space_group_name_H-M   'P 1'
#
loop_
_entity.id
_entity.type
_entity.pdbx_description
1 polymer ?
#
loop_
_entity_poly.entity_id
_entity_poly.type
_entity_poly.pdbx_seq_one_letter_code
_entity_poly.pdbx_strand_id
1 'polypeptide(L)' 'MDNQKFYKLGVFYYNPADSRLLIPKRSSSMNGYTLNFAKPISLVIVGLFLFLTAVFVYLKFRN' A
#
# COMPACT_ATOMS: atom_id res chain seq x y z
N MET A 1 4.35 -9.77 19.71
CA MET A 1 3.21 -9.54 18.79
C MET A 1 3.02 -8.02 18.60
N ASP A 2 4.08 -7.30 18.23
CA ASP A 2 4.23 -5.87 18.60
C ASP A 2 3.94 -4.82 17.52
N ASN A 3 3.63 -5.23 16.28
CA ASN A 3 3.36 -4.25 15.20
C ASN A 3 1.88 -4.09 14.85
N GLN A 4 0.94 -4.74 15.55
CA GLN A 4 -0.49 -4.46 15.31
C GLN A 4 -0.82 -2.97 15.52
N LYS A 5 -0.13 -2.30 16.46
CA LYS A 5 -0.24 -0.85 16.70
C LYS A 5 0.05 0.03 15.49
N PHE A 6 0.84 -0.47 14.53
CA PHE A 6 1.18 0.25 13.31
C PHE A 6 0.21 -0.01 12.16
N TYR A 7 -0.68 -1.00 12.28
CA TYR A 7 -1.75 -1.22 11.31
C TYR A 7 -2.93 -0.29 11.62
N LYS A 8 -3.27 0.58 10.67
CA LYS A 8 -4.47 1.40 10.67
C LYS A 8 -5.54 0.68 9.85
N LEU A 9 -6.78 0.70 10.34
CA LEU A 9 -7.93 0.03 9.72
C LEU A 9 -7.70 -1.47 9.44
N GLY A 10 -6.79 -2.11 10.18
CA GLY A 10 -6.42 -3.52 10.01
C GLY A 10 -5.59 -3.85 8.76
N VAL A 11 -5.35 -2.90 7.84
CA VAL A 11 -4.72 -3.17 6.53
C VAL A 11 -3.52 -2.26 6.25
N PHE A 12 -3.61 -0.98 6.60
CA PHE A 12 -2.59 0.00 6.23
C PHE A 12 -1.48 0.04 7.28
N TYR A 13 -0.29 -0.44 6.92
CA TYR A 13 0.86 -0.33 7.81
C TYR A 13 1.43 1.10 7.77
N TYR A 14 1.57 1.70 8.94
CA TYR A 14 2.11 3.04 9.12
C TYR A 14 3.11 3.04 10.28
N ASN A 15 4.41 3.06 9.95
CA ASN A 15 5.47 3.20 10.94
C ASN A 15 6.58 4.14 10.42
N PRO A 16 6.64 5.40 10.87
CA PRO A 16 7.68 6.35 10.45
C PRO A 16 9.10 5.89 10.78
N ALA A 17 9.27 5.19 11.90
CA ALA A 17 10.56 4.69 12.37
C ALA A 17 11.07 3.47 11.57
N ASP A 18 10.18 2.78 10.86
CA ASP A 18 10.58 1.71 9.94
C ASP A 18 11.06 2.33 8.63
N SER A 19 12.33 2.11 8.27
CA SER A 19 12.92 2.64 7.03
C SER A 19 12.44 1.88 5.79
N ARG A 20 11.90 0.67 5.96
CA ARG A 20 11.47 -0.17 4.84
C ARG A 20 10.23 0.40 4.16
N LEU A 21 10.24 0.36 2.84
CA LEU A 21 9.10 0.70 2.00
C LEU A 21 8.13 -0.47 1.88
N LEU A 22 8.65 -1.66 1.59
CA LEU A 22 7.88 -2.90 1.44
C LEU A 22 8.16 -3.82 2.61
N ILE A 23 7.11 -4.44 3.14
CA ILE A 23 7.16 -5.24 4.37
C ILE A 23 6.26 -6.45 4.20
N PRO A 24 6.68 -7.64 4.65
CA PRO A 24 5.83 -8.82 4.62
C PRO A 24 4.55 -8.58 5.46
N LYS A 25 3.40 -8.94 4.92
CA LYS A 25 2.14 -8.98 5.66
C LYS A 25 2.25 -10.05 6.75
N ARG A 26 1.82 -9.70 7.97
CA ARG A 26 2.05 -10.52 9.18
C ARG A 26 0.99 -11.58 9.46
N SER A 27 -0.21 -11.44 8.91
CA SER A 27 -1.26 -12.45 9.11
C SER A 27 -0.83 -13.72 8.38
N SER A 28 -0.77 -14.85 9.09
CA SER A 28 -0.50 -16.17 8.50
C SER A 28 -1.49 -16.55 7.39
N SER A 29 -2.65 -15.88 7.32
CA SER A 29 -3.62 -16.03 6.21
C SER A 29 -3.42 -15.04 5.07
N MET A 30 -2.59 -14.01 5.22
CA MET A 30 -2.32 -13.01 4.17
C MET A 30 -0.86 -13.10 3.73
N ASN A 31 -0.57 -14.01 2.81
CA ASN A 31 0.70 -14.02 2.08
C ASN A 31 0.82 -12.74 1.23
N GLY A 32 1.99 -12.10 1.24
CA GLY A 32 2.31 -10.96 0.38
C GLY A 32 3.00 -9.81 1.11
N TYR A 33 3.22 -8.73 0.37
CA TYR A 33 3.85 -7.51 0.87
C TYR A 33 2.83 -6.37 1.03
N THR A 34 3.12 -5.43 1.92
CA THR A 34 2.40 -4.17 2.08
C THR A 34 3.38 -3.01 2.03
N LEU A 35 2.89 -1.82 1.67
CA LEU A 35 3.67 -0.59 1.71
C LEU A 35 3.64 0.01 3.13
N ASN A 36 4.73 0.66 3.51
CA ASN A 36 4.77 1.54 4.66
C ASN A 36 4.21 2.91 4.28
N PHE A 37 2.96 3.17 4.64
CA PHE A 37 2.27 4.42 4.34
C PHE A 37 2.82 5.64 5.10
N ALA A 38 3.78 5.44 6.00
CA ALA A 38 4.53 6.54 6.59
C ALA A 38 5.59 7.13 5.64
N LYS A 39 5.88 6.48 4.50
CA LYS A 39 6.83 6.98 3.50
C LYS A 39 6.09 7.72 2.38
N PRO A 40 6.47 8.96 2.04
CA PRO A 40 5.84 9.72 0.96
C PRO A 40 5.81 8.97 -0.39
N ILE A 41 6.87 8.20 -0.68
CA ILE A 41 6.95 7.39 -1.90
C ILE A 41 5.84 6.33 -1.99
N SER A 42 5.29 5.85 -0.87
CA SER A 42 4.14 4.94 -0.87
C SER A 42 2.90 5.58 -1.47
N LEU A 43 2.68 6.88 -1.21
CA LEU A 43 1.57 7.63 -1.79
C LEU A 43 1.77 7.85 -3.28
N VAL A 44 3.00 8.11 -3.72
CA VAL A 44 3.35 8.23 -5.14
C VAL A 44 3.06 6.92 -5.88
N ILE A 45 3.48 5.79 -5.32
CA ILE A 45 3.23 4.46 -5.90
C ILE A 45 1.72 4.21 -6.03
N VAL A 46 0.95 4.42 -4.96
CA VAL A 46 -0.50 4.24 -4.99
C VAL A 46 -1.16 5.19 -5.99
N GLY A 47 -0.77 6.46 -6.01
CA GLY A 47 -1.27 7.45 -6.95
C GLY A 47 -0.99 7.06 -8.41
N LEU A 48 0.21 6.57 -8.71
CA LEU A 48 0.57 6.09 -10.05
C LEU A 48 -0.29 4.91 -10.47
N PHE A 49 -0.49 3.91 -9.60
CA PHE A 49 -1.35 2.76 -9.90
C PHE A 49 -2.80 3.19 -10.15
N LEU A 50 -3.34 4.09 -9.34
CA LEU A 50 -4.70 4.63 -9.53
C LEU A 50 -4.80 5.40 -10.84
N PHE A 51 -3.81 6.24 -11.16
CA PHE A 51 -3.78 7.01 -12.41
C PHE A 51 -3.75 6.10 -13.63
N LEU A 52 -2.84 5.12 -13.67
CA LEU A 52 -2.74 4.16 -14.78
C LEU A 52 -4.04 3.36 -14.95
N THR A 53 -4.65 2.95 -13.84
CA THR A 53 -5.94 2.25 -13.86
C THR A 53 -7.05 3.15 -14.42
N ALA A 54 -7.13 4.40 -13.98
CA ALA A 54 -8.12 5.36 -14.48
C ALA A 54 -7.94 5.66 -15.97
N VAL A 55 -6.70 5.86 -16.43
CA VAL A 55 -6.37 6.03 -17.86
C VAL A 55 -6.79 4.78 -18.65
N PHE A 56 -6.45 3.59 -18.17
CA PHE A 56 -6.85 2.34 -18.83
C PHE A 56 -8.37 2.20 -18.94
N VAL A 57 -9.11 2.45 -17.85
CA VAL A 57 -10.58 2.43 -17.83
C VAL A 57 -11.13 3.45 -18.83
N TYR A 58 -10.66 4.70 -18.78
CA TYR A 58 -11.08 5.74 -19.71
C TYR A 58 -10.86 5.33 -21.17
N LEU A 59 -9.66 4.82 -21.51
CA LEU A 59 -9.35 4.36 -22.86
C LEU A 59 -10.22 3.17 -23.31
N LYS A 60 -10.60 2.29 -22.38
CA LYS A 60 -11.48 1.15 -22.69
C LYS A 60 -12.92 1.55 -22.98
N PHE A 61 -13.44 2.60 -22.32
CA PHE A 61 -14.84 3.01 -22.41
C PHE A 61 -15.08 4.27 -23.26
N ARG A 62 -14.04 4.84 -23.89
CA ARG A 62 -14.18 6.01 -24.79
C ARG A 62 -14.56 5.65 -26.24
N ASN A 63 -14.81 4.37 -26.53
CA ASN A 63 -15.31 3.86 -27.81
C ASN A 63 -16.72 3.31 -27.63
#